data_AF-A0A4Q3WCY4-F1
#
_entry.id   AF-A0A4Q3WCY4-F1
#
_cell.length_a   1.000
_cell.length_b   1.000
_cell.length_c   1.000
_cell.angle_alpha   90.00
_cell.angle_beta   90.00
_cell.angle_gamma   90.00
#
_symmetry.space_group_name_H-M   'P 1'
#
loop_
_entity.id
_entity.type
_entity.pdbx_description
1 polymer ?
#
loop_
_entity_poly.entity_id
_entity_poly.type
_entity_poly.pdbx_seq_one_letter_code
_entity_poly.pdbx_strand_id
1 'polypeptide(L)' 'MAARTSDALFLQEQRRFRRLEVSLPVWITTRDAFEANSNVWELGTTRDISLGGSKVYVPSGEEE' A
#
# COMPACT_ATOMS: atom_id res chain seq x y z
N MET A 1 10.51 35.87 -25.84
CA MET A 1 10.27 35.65 -24.39
C MET A 1 10.72 34.24 -24.06
N ALA A 2 11.88 34.09 -23.44
CA ALA A 2 12.39 32.78 -23.05
C ALA A 2 11.59 32.26 -21.85
N ALA A 3 11.00 31.07 -21.98
CA ALA A 3 10.38 30.36 -20.88
C ALA A 3 11.44 30.15 -19.79
N ARG A 4 11.24 30.78 -18.63
CA ARG A 4 12.09 30.61 -17.46
C ARG A 4 12.11 29.11 -17.14
N THR A 5 13.30 28.53 -17.19
CA THR A 5 13.59 27.16 -16.78
C THR A 5 12.92 26.88 -15.45
N SER A 6 12.12 25.83 -15.43
CA SER A 6 11.42 25.31 -14.25
C SER A 6 12.34 25.33 -13.03
N ASP A 7 11.93 26.01 -11.96
CA ASP A 7 12.58 25.89 -10.67
C ASP A 7 12.76 24.41 -10.34
N ALA A 8 13.98 24.02 -9.97
CA ALA A 8 14.28 22.63 -9.64
C ALA A 8 13.39 22.21 -8.46
N LEU A 9 12.42 21.34 -8.72
CA LEU A 9 11.62 20.71 -7.67
C LEU A 9 12.55 19.78 -6.89
N PHE A 10 13.00 20.22 -5.73
CA PHE A 10 13.71 19.38 -4.78
C PHE A 10 12.71 18.42 -4.14
N LEU A 11 12.48 17.29 -4.82
CA LEU A 11 11.72 16.17 -4.28
C LEU A 11 12.63 15.35 -3.36
N GLN A 12 12.53 15.59 -2.05
CA GLN A 12 13.20 14.74 -1.08
C GLN A 12 12.43 13.42 -0.94
N GLU A 13 12.96 12.35 -1.52
CA GLU A 13 12.42 11.00 -1.36
C GLU A 13 12.88 10.41 0.00
N GLN A 14 11.93 10.11 0.88
CA GLN A 14 12.22 9.49 2.17
C GLN A 14 12.18 7.96 2.13
N ARG A 15 11.59 7.35 1.08
CA ARG A 15 11.44 5.90 1.02
C ARG A 15 12.76 5.22 0.66
N ARG A 16 13.12 4.22 1.46
CA ARG A 16 14.29 3.36 1.20
C ARG A 16 14.15 2.50 -0.06
N PHE A 17 12.91 2.11 -0.39
CA PHE A 17 12.62 1.21 -1.52
C PHE A 17 11.63 1.86 -2.49
N ARG A 18 11.89 1.68 -3.80
CA ARG A 18 10.91 2.01 -4.85
C ARG A 18 9.70 1.09 -4.73
N ARG A 19 8.53 1.62 -5.06
CA ARG A 19 7.26 0.87 -5.04
C ARG A 19 6.82 0.58 -6.46
N LEU A 20 6.39 -0.63 -6.71
CA LEU A 20 5.74 -1.05 -7.95
C LEU A 20 4.24 -0.93 -7.77
N GLU A 21 3.56 -0.14 -8.62
CA GLU A 21 2.11 -0.04 -8.63
C GLU A 21 1.51 -1.32 -9.25
N VAL A 22 0.72 -2.05 -8.45
CA VAL A 22 0.09 -3.30 -8.85
C VAL A 22 -1.27 -3.43 -8.16
N SER A 23 -2.20 -4.15 -8.80
CA SER A 23 -3.50 -4.50 -8.21
C SER A 23 -3.63 -6.02 -8.15
N LEU A 24 -3.22 -6.61 -7.02
CA LEU A 24 -3.25 -8.05 -6.80
C LEU A 24 -4.12 -8.38 -5.58
N PRO A 25 -4.98 -9.41 -5.66
CA PRO A 25 -5.75 -9.86 -4.51
C PRO A 25 -4.82 -10.45 -3.44
N VAL A 26 -5.14 -10.21 -2.17
CA VAL A 26 -4.38 -10.71 -1.03
C VAL A 26 -5.29 -11.03 0.15
N TRP A 27 -5.06 -12.17 0.79
CA TRP A 27 -5.67 -12.49 2.07
C TRP A 27 -4.82 -11.89 3.20
N ILE A 28 -5.45 -11.11 4.07
CA ILE A 28 -4.79 -10.50 5.21
C ILE A 28 -5.49 -10.88 6.52
N THR A 29 -4.73 -10.87 7.61
CA THR A 29 -5.24 -11.04 8.97
C THR A 29 -4.47 -10.08 9.88
N THR A 30 -5.05 -9.72 11.02
CA THR A 30 -4.33 -8.94 12.03
C THR A 30 -3.39 -9.84 12.81
N ARG A 31 -2.35 -9.25 13.40
CA ARG A 31 -1.40 -9.98 14.25
C ARG A 31 -2.12 -10.66 15.42
N ASP A 32 -3.01 -9.94 16.09
CA ASP A 32 -3.75 -10.45 17.24
C ASP A 32 -4.66 -11.64 16.85
N ALA A 33 -5.33 -11.57 15.69
CA ALA A 33 -6.15 -12.66 15.15
C ALA A 33 -5.32 -13.91 14.84
N PHE A 34 -4.12 -13.71 14.27
CA PHE A 34 -3.17 -14.79 13.99
C PHE A 34 -2.65 -15.43 15.28
N GLU A 35 -2.22 -14.64 16.27
CA GLU A 35 -1.71 -15.13 17.55
C GLU A 35 -2.79 -15.85 18.38
N ALA A 36 -4.05 -15.42 18.28
CA ALA A 36 -5.19 -16.08 18.89
C ALA A 36 -5.62 -17.38 18.17
N ASN A 37 -4.96 -17.78 17.08
CA ASN A 37 -5.36 -18.89 16.19
C ASN A 37 -6.82 -18.77 15.72
N SER A 38 -7.29 -17.55 15.49
CA SER A 38 -8.60 -17.31 14.91
C SER A 38 -8.54 -17.45 13.38
N ASN A 39 -9.62 -17.92 12.77
CA ASN A 39 -9.72 -18.06 11.31
C ASN A 39 -10.21 -16.79 10.61
N VAL A 40 -9.90 -15.60 11.14
CA VAL A 40 -10.36 -14.33 10.58
C VAL A 40 -9.38 -13.88 9.50
N TRP A 41 -9.77 -14.07 8.24
CA TRP A 41 -9.04 -13.62 7.06
C TRP A 41 -9.94 -12.73 6.19
N GLU A 42 -9.41 -11.59 5.77
CA GLU A 42 -10.11 -10.63 4.94
C GLU A 42 -9.46 -10.56 3.56
N LEU A 43 -10.29 -10.46 2.52
CA LEU A 43 -9.82 -10.29 1.15
C LEU A 43 -9.60 -8.80 0.88
N GLY A 44 -8.35 -8.42 0.62
CA GLY A 44 -7.96 -7.10 0.18
C GLY A 44 -7.37 -7.10 -1.23
N THR A 45 -7.05 -5.91 -1.72
CA THR A 45 -6.32 -5.71 -2.98
C THR A 45 -5.14 -4.78 -2.74
N THR A 46 -3.96 -5.16 -3.21
CA THR A 46 -2.78 -4.29 -3.16
C THR A 46 -2.98 -3.07 -4.07
N ARG A 47 -2.41 -1.93 -3.68
CA ARG A 47 -2.24 -0.77 -4.57
C ARG A 47 -0.81 -0.68 -5.09
N ASP A 48 0.13 -1.10 -4.26
CA ASP A 48 1.55 -1.13 -4.59
C ASP A 48 2.30 -2.14 -3.68
N ILE A 49 3.52 -2.49 -4.10
CA ILE A 49 4.42 -3.37 -3.36
C ILE A 49 5.87 -2.92 -3.47
N SER A 50 6.65 -3.14 -2.40
CA SER A 50 8.09 -2.93 -2.35
C SER A 50 8.75 -3.97 -1.46
N LEU A 51 10.09 -3.99 -1.43
CA LEU A 51 10.84 -4.82 -0.49
C LEU A 51 10.60 -4.46 0.99
N GLY A 52 10.05 -3.28 1.28
CA GLY A 52 9.70 -2.85 2.64
C GLY A 52 8.25 -3.13 3.04
N GLY A 53 7.43 -3.69 2.14
CA GLY A 53 6.01 -3.94 2.38
C GLY A 53 5.12 -3.43 1.25
N SER A 54 3.81 -3.57 1.44
CA SER A 54 2.76 -3.24 0.48
C SER A 54 1.74 -2.25 1.06
N LYS A 55 0.95 -1.62 0.19
CA LYS A 55 -0.26 -0.90 0.59
C LYS A 55 -1.46 -1.72 0.12
N VAL A 56 -2.38 -2.02 1.03
CA VAL A 56 -3.57 -2.84 0.76
C VAL A 56 -4.82 -2.01 1.04
N TYR A 57 -5.79 -2.10 0.14
CA TYR A 57 -7.15 -1.64 0.35
C TYR A 57 -8.01 -2.85 0.72
N VAL A 58 -8.77 -2.72 1.81
CA VAL A 58 -9.75 -3.71 2.25
C VAL A 58 -11.12 -3.04 2.17
N PRO A 59 -12.09 -3.61 1.45
CA PRO A 59 -13.44 -3.08 1.44
C PRO A 59 -14.02 -3.08 2.87
N SER A 60 -14.68 -1.98 3.27
CA SER A 60 -15.58 -2.03 4.42
C SER A 60 -16.66 -3.08 4.12
N GLY A 61 -16.84 -4.07 5.00
CA GLY A 61 -17.94 -5.01 4.86
C GLY A 61 -19.28 -4.30 4.71
N GLU A 62 -20.26 -4.94 4.07
CA GLU A 62 -21.63 -4.43 4.07
C GLU A 62 -22.14 -4.49 5.53
N GLU A 63 -22.54 -3.34 6.09
CA GLU A 63 -23.29 -3.31 7.35
C GLU A 63 -24.72 -3.76 7.04
N GLU A 64 -25.09 -4.97 7.48
CA GLU A 64 -26.49 -5.45 7.49
C GLU A 64 -27.30 -4.81 8.64
#